data_AF-A0A8J8IX54-F1
#
_entry.id   AF-A0A8J8IX54-F1
#
_cell.length_a   1.000
_cell.length_b   1.000
_cell.length_c   1.000
_cell.angle_alpha   90.00
_cell.angle_beta   90.00
_cell.angle_gamma   90.00
#
_symmetry.space_group_name_H-M   'P 1'
#
loop_
_entity.id
_entity.type
_entity.pdbx_description
1 polymer ?
#
loop_
_entity_poly.entity_id
_entity_poly.type
_entity_poly.pdbx_seq_one_letter_code
_entity_poly.pdbx_strand_id
1 'polypeptide(L)'
;MNKITEEFGIKFNDDELMDDEINDGKPYYPFVGEYNFEHPAMKFLNETWKMYYGGDTLDVSGDAVWLIRGYESSYAVDQTGKITKEKGSKPIVAAAVEVGEGRIVAYGSSKAISDKYYGNYISTNWPFIKGVLLWLAGEI
;
A
#
# COMPACT_ATOMS: atom_id res chain seq x y z
N MET A 1 14.01 -5.74 2.58
CA MET A 1 12.93 -6.48 3.28
C MET A 1 12.65 -7.85 2.67
N ASN A 2 12.80 -7.99 1.35
CA ASN A 2 12.55 -9.20 0.57
C ASN A 2 13.09 -10.53 1.11
N LYS A 3 14.26 -10.54 1.78
CA LYS A 3 14.80 -11.76 2.42
C LYS A 3 13.85 -12.43 3.44
N ILE A 4 12.87 -11.69 3.94
CA ILE A 4 11.89 -12.16 4.93
C ILE A 4 10.51 -12.36 4.30
N THR A 5 10.14 -11.55 3.30
CA THR A 5 8.75 -11.50 2.82
C THR A 5 8.51 -12.28 1.53
N GLU A 6 9.55 -12.49 0.70
CA GLU A 6 9.38 -13.16 -0.60
C GLU A 6 8.95 -14.62 -0.46
N GLU A 7 9.40 -15.32 0.59
CA GLU A 7 8.99 -16.71 0.85
C GLU A 7 7.48 -16.82 1.14
N PHE A 8 6.85 -15.73 1.59
CA PHE A 8 5.42 -15.63 1.83
C PHE A 8 4.68 -14.94 0.68
N GLY A 9 5.32 -14.80 -0.48
CA GLY A 9 4.70 -14.28 -1.69
C GLY A 9 4.62 -12.75 -1.79
N ILE A 10 5.30 -12.01 -0.90
CA ILE A 10 5.32 -10.54 -0.93
C ILE A 10 6.73 -10.01 -1.20
N LYS A 11 6.89 -9.27 -2.30
CA LYS A 11 8.15 -8.64 -2.68
C LYS A 11 8.00 -7.14 -2.73
N PHE A 12 8.89 -6.43 -2.05
CA PHE A 12 9.05 -4.98 -2.20
C PHE A 12 9.86 -4.69 -3.47
N ASN A 13 9.36 -3.79 -4.29
CA ASN A 13 10.02 -3.35 -5.51
C ASN A 13 10.95 -2.17 -5.20
N ASP A 14 12.07 -2.06 -5.93
CA ASP A 14 12.96 -0.89 -5.82
C ASP A 14 12.44 0.24 -6.72
N ASP A 15 11.25 0.74 -6.38
CA ASP A 15 10.54 1.78 -7.11
C ASP A 15 9.80 2.76 -6.18
N GLU A 16 9.24 3.81 -6.76
CA GLU A 16 8.37 4.77 -6.08
C GLU A 16 7.06 4.88 -6.86
N LEU A 17 5.94 4.85 -6.14
CA LEU A 17 4.62 5.09 -6.74
C LEU A 17 4.48 6.56 -7.15
N MET A 18 3.94 6.78 -8.35
CA MET A 18 3.70 8.08 -8.96
C MET A 18 2.27 8.14 -9.52
N ASP A 19 1.70 9.33 -9.60
CA ASP A 19 0.42 9.55 -10.28
C ASP A 19 0.30 10.99 -10.79
N ASP A 20 0.08 11.20 -12.09
CA ASP A 20 -0.03 12.55 -12.66
C ASP A 20 -1.42 13.20 -12.45
N GLU A 21 -2.45 12.39 -12.17
CA GLU A 21 -3.85 12.81 -12.16
C GLU A 21 -4.40 12.89 -10.73
N ILE A 22 -4.02 11.94 -9.87
CA ILE A 22 -4.53 11.80 -8.51
C ILE A 22 -3.38 11.95 -7.52
N ASN A 23 -2.95 13.20 -7.37
CA ASN A 23 -1.84 13.59 -6.50
C ASN A 23 -2.10 14.92 -5.78
N ASP A 24 -1.22 15.26 -4.85
CA ASP A 24 -1.19 16.55 -4.17
C ASP A 24 -0.18 17.51 -4.81
N GLY A 25 -0.49 17.97 -6.02
CA GLY A 25 0.24 19.00 -6.76
C GLY A 25 1.54 18.55 -7.45
N LYS A 26 2.03 17.32 -7.18
CA LYS A 26 3.21 16.72 -7.81
C LYS A 26 3.03 15.22 -8.00
N PRO A 27 3.53 14.62 -9.10
CA PRO A 27 3.38 13.20 -9.35
C PRO A 27 3.94 12.26 -8.26
N TYR A 28 5.02 12.69 -7.58
CA TYR A 28 5.64 11.97 -6.44
C TYR A 28 4.94 12.20 -5.09
N TYR A 29 3.77 12.85 -5.08
CA TYR A 29 2.86 12.90 -3.94
C TYR A 29 1.50 12.28 -4.30
N PRO A 30 1.47 10.99 -4.70
CA PRO A 30 0.23 10.35 -5.12
C PRO A 30 -0.70 10.11 -3.93
N PHE A 31 -1.98 10.02 -4.23
CA PHE A 31 -2.94 9.36 -3.34
C PHE A 31 -3.11 7.90 -3.74
N VAL A 32 -3.49 7.07 -2.76
CA VAL A 32 -4.01 5.72 -2.99
C VAL A 32 -5.43 5.62 -2.44
N GLY A 33 -6.22 4.68 -2.96
CA GLY A 33 -7.62 4.55 -2.55
C GLY A 33 -8.40 3.39 -3.17
N GLU A 34 -7.75 2.48 -3.91
CA GLU A 34 -8.39 1.24 -4.32
C GLU A 34 -8.16 0.16 -3.27
N TYR A 35 -9.26 -0.35 -2.70
CA TYR A 35 -9.24 -1.22 -1.51
C TYR A 35 -9.83 -2.60 -1.79
N ASN A 36 -9.23 -3.63 -1.20
CA ASN A 36 -9.78 -4.99 -1.18
C ASN A 36 -10.70 -5.17 0.03
N PHE A 37 -11.98 -4.79 -0.10
CA PHE A 37 -12.93 -4.84 1.02
C PHE A 37 -13.30 -6.25 1.52
N GLU A 38 -12.90 -7.30 0.81
CA GLU A 38 -13.07 -8.68 1.28
C GLU A 38 -12.12 -9.00 2.46
N HIS A 39 -11.03 -8.25 2.64
CA HIS A 39 -10.08 -8.50 3.72
C HIS A 39 -10.49 -7.76 5.02
N PRO A 40 -10.53 -8.44 6.20
CA PRO A 40 -11.02 -7.84 7.46
C PRO A 40 -10.32 -6.54 7.88
N ALA A 41 -9.02 -6.42 7.58
CA ALA A 41 -8.24 -5.21 7.87
C ALA A 41 -8.76 -3.94 7.16
N MET A 42 -9.61 -4.08 6.13
CA MET A 42 -10.12 -2.95 5.34
C MET A 42 -11.43 -2.36 5.89
N LYS A 43 -12.00 -2.92 6.96
CA LYS A 43 -13.35 -2.59 7.44
C LYS A 43 -13.58 -1.15 7.92
N PHE A 44 -12.52 -0.38 8.14
CA PHE A 44 -12.62 1.03 8.57
C PHE A 44 -12.46 2.03 7.42
N LEU A 45 -12.31 1.54 6.19
CA LEU A 45 -12.23 2.33 4.98
C LEU A 45 -13.56 2.25 4.20
N ASN A 46 -13.73 3.15 3.22
CA ASN A 46 -14.83 3.12 2.27
C ASN A 46 -14.32 3.54 0.88
N GLU A 47 -15.12 3.34 -0.17
CA GLU A 47 -14.70 3.55 -1.57
C GLU A 47 -14.31 4.99 -1.92
N THR A 48 -14.65 5.98 -1.08
CA THR A 48 -14.34 7.39 -1.31
C THR A 48 -13.11 7.87 -0.54
N TRP A 49 -12.57 7.05 0.37
CA TRP A 49 -11.44 7.42 1.21
C TRP A 49 -10.16 7.50 0.39
N LYS A 50 -9.41 8.61 0.54
CA LYS A 50 -8.12 8.82 -0.12
C LYS A 50 -7.02 8.93 0.92
N MET A 51 -5.90 8.26 0.67
CA MET A 51 -4.76 8.28 1.59
C MET A 51 -3.53 8.88 0.92
N TYR A 52 -2.82 9.71 1.68
CA TYR A 52 -1.50 10.16 1.28
C TYR A 52 -0.54 8.97 1.24
N TYR A 53 0.15 8.83 0.11
CA TYR A 53 1.14 7.78 -0.09
C TYR A 53 2.51 8.35 -0.44
N GLY A 54 3.54 7.55 -0.24
CA GLY A 54 4.93 7.87 -0.53
C GLY A 54 5.79 6.70 -0.12
N GLY A 55 6.15 5.87 -1.09
CA GLY A 55 6.69 4.56 -0.85
C GLY A 55 6.79 3.74 -2.13
N ASP A 56 7.29 2.51 -1.97
CA ASP A 56 7.47 1.55 -3.04
C ASP A 56 6.21 0.76 -3.35
N THR A 57 6.22 0.03 -4.46
CA THR A 57 5.15 -0.92 -4.81
C THR A 57 5.54 -2.34 -4.41
N LEU A 58 4.56 -3.24 -4.44
CA LEU A 58 4.71 -4.64 -4.09
C LEU A 58 4.34 -5.55 -5.27
N ASP A 59 5.09 -6.63 -5.43
CA ASP A 59 4.63 -7.82 -6.16
C ASP A 59 4.03 -8.82 -5.17
N VAL A 60 2.88 -9.38 -5.54
CA VAL A 60 2.10 -10.31 -4.72
C VAL A 60 1.85 -11.60 -5.50
N SER A 61 2.07 -12.74 -4.84
CA SER A 61 1.93 -14.09 -5.42
C SER A 61 1.60 -15.12 -4.34
N GLY A 62 1.27 -16.34 -4.75
CA GLY A 62 0.92 -17.41 -3.81
C GLY A 62 -0.35 -17.07 -3.03
N ASP A 63 -0.30 -17.30 -1.72
CA ASP A 63 -1.43 -17.07 -0.81
C ASP A 63 -1.54 -15.61 -0.33
N ALA A 64 -0.56 -14.76 -0.66
CA ALA A 64 -0.63 -13.36 -0.31
C ALA A 64 -1.73 -12.64 -1.11
N VAL A 65 -2.44 -11.76 -0.43
CA VAL A 65 -3.52 -10.95 -1.01
C VAL A 65 -3.16 -9.47 -0.94
N TRP A 66 -3.51 -8.73 -1.98
CA TRP A 66 -3.38 -7.28 -1.97
C TRP A 66 -4.45 -6.66 -1.05
N LEU A 67 -4.09 -5.58 -0.38
CA LEU A 67 -5.00 -4.78 0.46
C LEU A 67 -5.32 -3.44 -0.18
N ILE A 68 -4.29 -2.74 -0.66
CA ILE A 68 -4.40 -1.40 -1.25
C ILE A 68 -3.61 -1.36 -2.55
N ARG A 69 -4.19 -0.73 -3.57
CA ARG A 69 -3.53 -0.40 -4.84
C ARG A 69 -3.64 1.09 -5.16
N GLY A 70 -2.75 1.53 -6.04
CA GLY A 70 -2.92 2.78 -6.77
C GLY A 70 -4.12 2.74 -7.71
N TYR A 71 -4.46 3.88 -8.28
CA TYR A 71 -5.52 4.03 -9.26
C TYR A 71 -5.05 3.57 -10.65
N GLU A 72 -5.98 3.55 -11.61
CA GLU A 72 -5.67 3.27 -13.02
C GLU A 72 -4.61 4.24 -13.60
N SER A 73 -4.60 5.50 -13.16
CA SER A 73 -3.63 6.53 -13.55
C SER A 73 -2.25 6.36 -12.92
N SER A 74 -2.13 5.55 -11.87
CA SER A 74 -0.90 5.38 -11.12
C SER A 74 0.11 4.50 -11.86
N TYR A 75 1.38 4.83 -11.70
CA TYR A 75 2.52 4.10 -12.26
C TYR A 75 3.64 4.07 -11.21
N ALA A 76 4.71 3.33 -11.48
CA ALA A 76 5.89 3.35 -10.61
C ALA A 76 7.16 3.50 -11.42
N VAL A 77 8.16 4.15 -10.81
CA VAL A 77 9.46 4.40 -11.42
C VAL A 77 10.58 3.97 -10.49
N ASP A 78 11.65 3.42 -11.04
CA ASP A 78 12.88 3.20 -10.28
C ASP A 78 13.67 4.50 -10.07
N GLN A 79 14.77 4.40 -9.33
CA GLN A 79 15.70 5.50 -9.06
C GLN A 79 16.30 6.20 -10.31
N THR A 80 16.21 5.57 -11.50
CA THR A 80 16.65 6.16 -12.77
C THR A 80 15.54 6.87 -13.52
N GLY A 81 14.29 6.78 -13.03
CA GLY A 81 13.09 7.27 -13.68
C GLY A 81 12.51 6.30 -14.71
N LYS A 82 13.00 5.06 -14.78
CA LYS A 82 12.45 4.02 -15.66
C LYS A 82 11.14 3.51 -15.06
N ILE A 83 10.11 3.39 -15.89
CA ILE A 83 8.82 2.83 -15.49
C ILE A 83 8.99 1.33 -15.16
N THR A 84 8.61 0.95 -13.94
CA THR A 84 8.59 -0.44 -13.43
C THR A 84 7.17 -1.01 -13.38
N LYS A 85 6.17 -0.14 -13.25
CA LYS A 85 4.74 -0.46 -13.31
C LYS A 85 4.05 0.56 -14.21
N GLU A 86 3.40 0.10 -15.27
CA GLU A 86 2.73 0.96 -16.25
C GLU A 86 1.40 1.49 -15.72
N LYS A 87 0.92 2.60 -16.29
CA LYS A 87 -0.46 3.05 -16.08
C LYS A 87 -1.43 1.93 -16.50
N GLY A 88 -2.50 1.77 -15.72
CA GLY A 88 -3.47 0.68 -15.84
C GLY A 88 -3.07 -0.64 -15.18
N SER A 89 -1.84 -0.75 -14.65
CA SER A 89 -1.43 -1.95 -13.90
C SER A 89 -1.97 -2.01 -12.47
N LYS A 90 -2.49 -0.88 -11.95
CA LYS A 90 -2.96 -0.70 -10.56
C LYS A 90 -1.93 -1.21 -9.53
N PRO A 91 -0.78 -0.53 -9.40
CA PRO A 91 0.33 -1.02 -8.58
C PRO A 91 -0.09 -1.28 -7.13
N ILE A 92 0.29 -2.43 -6.57
CA ILE A 92 -0.04 -2.80 -5.19
C ILE A 92 0.90 -2.06 -4.26
N VAL A 93 0.39 -1.53 -3.15
CA VAL A 93 1.18 -0.81 -2.14
C VAL A 93 1.07 -1.41 -0.75
N ALA A 94 0.06 -2.26 -0.52
CA ALA A 94 -0.11 -3.01 0.71
C ALA A 94 -0.59 -4.43 0.41
N ALA A 95 -0.08 -5.41 1.14
CA ALA A 95 -0.45 -6.82 1.01
C ALA A 95 -0.46 -7.52 2.37
N ALA A 96 -1.20 -8.61 2.48
CA ALA A 96 -1.26 -9.46 3.66
C ALA A 96 -1.19 -10.94 3.31
N VAL A 97 -0.78 -11.75 4.27
CA VAL A 97 -0.77 -13.21 4.17
C VAL A 97 -0.92 -13.82 5.56
N GLU A 98 -1.68 -14.92 5.65
CA GLU A 98 -1.75 -15.77 6.85
C GLU A 98 -0.77 -16.93 6.71
N VAL A 99 -0.03 -17.23 7.77
CA VAL A 99 1.02 -18.27 7.80
C VAL A 99 0.81 -19.14 9.03
N GLY A 100 0.08 -20.23 8.88
CA GLY A 100 -0.42 -21.01 10.02
C GLY A 100 -1.36 -20.16 10.87
N GLU A 101 -1.01 -19.93 12.13
CA GLU A 101 -1.73 -19.01 13.03
C GLU A 101 -1.15 -17.58 13.00
N GLY A 102 -0.05 -17.37 12.28
CA GLY A 102 0.60 -16.07 12.13
C GLY A 102 -0.02 -15.23 11.02
N ARG A 103 0.18 -13.92 11.11
CA ARG A 103 -0.31 -12.93 10.15
C ARG A 103 0.82 -11.96 9.79
N ILE A 104 0.95 -11.65 8.51
CA ILE A 104 1.93 -10.68 8.00
C ILE A 104 1.18 -9.62 7.20
N VAL A 105 1.52 -8.35 7.43
CA VAL A 105 1.13 -7.23 6.56
C VAL A 105 2.39 -6.51 6.11
N ALA A 106 2.50 -6.30 4.79
CA ALA A 106 3.54 -5.49 4.19
C ALA A 106 2.91 -4.19 3.67
N TYR A 107 3.55 -3.06 3.96
CA TYR A 107 3.11 -1.75 3.50
C TYR A 107 4.32 -0.95 3.02
N GLY A 108 4.30 -0.52 1.75
CA GLY A 108 5.45 0.11 1.10
C GLY A 108 5.79 1.52 1.58
N SER A 109 5.05 2.05 2.56
CA SER A 109 5.28 3.41 3.06
C SER A 109 5.50 3.46 4.56
N SER A 110 6.76 3.67 4.96
CA SER A 110 7.09 4.16 6.30
C SER A 110 6.71 5.64 6.49
N LYS A 111 6.55 6.41 5.41
CA LYS A 111 6.14 7.82 5.47
C LYS A 111 4.67 7.96 5.86
N ALA A 112 3.83 7.01 5.47
CA ALA A 112 2.40 6.97 5.77
C ALA A 112 2.08 6.88 7.27
N ILE A 113 3.02 6.41 8.09
CA ILE A 113 2.87 6.37 9.56
C ILE A 113 3.50 7.58 10.27
N SER A 114 3.93 8.60 9.53
CA SER A 114 4.58 9.79 10.09
C SER A 114 3.63 10.99 10.22
N ASP A 115 4.01 11.93 11.08
CA ASP A 115 3.37 13.24 11.25
C ASP A 115 3.81 14.29 10.20
N LYS A 116 4.65 13.88 9.23
CA LYS A 116 5.09 14.75 8.14
C LYS A 116 3.90 15.29 7.36
N TYR A 117 4.15 16.40 6.67
CA TYR A 117 3.17 17.05 5.82
C TYR A 117 1.91 17.43 6.61
N TYR A 118 2.12 18.16 7.72
CA TYR A 118 1.06 18.64 8.62
C TYR A 118 0.18 17.54 9.21
N GLY A 119 0.71 16.33 9.38
CA GLY A 119 -0.03 15.16 9.88
C GLY A 119 -0.94 14.49 8.85
N ASN A 120 -0.92 14.91 7.59
CA ASN A 120 -1.78 14.34 6.54
C ASN A 120 -1.50 12.85 6.29
N TYR A 121 -0.23 12.43 6.38
CA TYR A 121 0.13 11.03 6.23
C TYR A 121 -0.56 10.17 7.30
N ILE A 122 -0.23 10.36 8.58
CA ILE A 122 -0.83 9.56 9.65
C ILE A 122 -2.35 9.70 9.75
N SER A 123 -2.91 10.91 9.57
CA SER A 123 -4.35 11.13 9.71
C SER A 123 -5.17 10.39 8.65
N THR A 124 -4.73 10.39 7.39
CA THR A 124 -5.44 9.68 6.31
C THR A 124 -5.19 8.17 6.34
N ASN A 125 -4.03 7.72 6.83
CA ASN A 125 -3.69 6.29 6.93
C ASN A 125 -4.23 5.62 8.20
N TRP A 126 -4.64 6.39 9.21
CA TRP A 126 -5.06 5.84 10.50
C TRP A 126 -6.17 4.78 10.42
N PRO A 127 -7.24 4.93 9.61
CA PRO A 127 -8.28 3.90 9.50
C PRO A 127 -7.72 2.56 9.00
N PHE A 128 -6.82 2.59 8.01
CA PHE A 128 -6.13 1.40 7.52
C PHE A 128 -5.24 0.77 8.60
N ILE A 129 -4.38 1.58 9.24
CA ILE A 129 -3.46 1.12 10.29
C ILE A 129 -4.25 0.50 11.45
N LYS A 130 -5.36 1.10 11.87
CA LYS A 130 -6.24 0.56 12.90
C LYS A 130 -6.78 -0.82 12.52
N GLY A 131 -7.24 -0.98 11.28
CA GLY A 131 -7.73 -2.26 10.78
C GLY A 131 -6.65 -3.33 10.76
N VAL A 132 -5.46 -2.99 10.27
CA VAL A 132 -4.28 -3.88 10.29
C VAL A 132 -3.91 -4.28 11.71
N LEU A 133 -3.81 -3.34 12.66
CA LEU A 133 -3.43 -3.64 14.04
C LEU A 133 -4.43 -4.57 14.73
N LEU A 134 -5.73 -4.35 14.54
CA LEU A 134 -6.77 -5.21 15.11
C LEU A 134 -6.74 -6.60 14.48
N TRP A 135 -6.50 -6.69 13.17
CA TRP A 135 -6.39 -7.97 12.48
C TRP A 135 -5.14 -8.73 12.95
N LEU A 136 -3.98 -8.07 13.04
CA LEU A 136 -2.77 -8.69 13.58
C LEU A 136 -2.95 -9.17 15.04
N ALA A 137 -3.78 -8.48 15.82
CA ALA A 137 -4.10 -8.86 17.20
C ALA A 137 -5.15 -9.97 17.34
N GLY A 138 -5.79 -10.41 16.25
CA GLY A 138 -6.85 -11.43 16.31
C GLY A 138 -8.22 -10.92 16.76
N GLU A 139 -8.40 -9.59 16.85
CA GLU A 139 -9.66 -8.97 17.29
C GLU A 139 -10.70 -8.93 16.17
N ILE A 140 -10.25 -9.05 14.92
CA ILE A 140 -11.07 -8.96 13.69
C ILE A 140 -10.58 -9.92 12.62
#